data_AF-A0A222GB13-F1
#
_entry.id   AF-A0A222GB13-F1
#
_cell.length_a   1.000
_cell.length_b   1.000
_cell.length_c   1.000
_cell.angle_alpha   90.00
_cell.angle_beta   90.00
_cell.angle_gamma   90.00
#
_symmetry.space_group_name_H-M   'P 1'
#
loop_
_entity.id
_entity.type
_entity.pdbx_description
1 polymer ?
#
loop_
_entity_poly.entity_id
_entity_poly.type
_entity_poly.pdbx_seq_one_letter_code
_entity_poly.pdbx_strand_id
1 'polypeptide(L)' 'MHKYKILFTLSITLLSGCSSLGVQPWERDLLAKKEMALTSSPIDSALDDHIYFSKEASSGGKGFGGGGCGCN' A
#
# COMPACT_ATOMS: atom_id res chain seq x y z
N MET A 1 -1.45 7.33 -40.92
CA MET A 1 -1.62 6.13 -40.09
C MET A 1 -0.34 5.76 -39.30
N HIS A 2 0.84 5.69 -39.94
CA HIS A 2 2.11 5.35 -39.24
C HIS A 2 2.54 6.36 -38.15
N LYS A 3 2.33 7.67 -38.38
CA LYS A 3 2.67 8.73 -37.41
C LYS A 3 1.92 8.60 -36.07
N TYR A 4 0.64 8.21 -36.12
CA TYR A 4 -0.17 7.97 -34.92
C TYR A 4 0.23 6.69 -34.19
N LYS A 5 0.68 5.66 -34.92
CA LYS A 5 1.23 4.44 -34.30
C LYS A 5 2.50 4.74 -33.52
N ILE A 6 3.43 5.52 -34.07
CA ILE A 6 4.68 5.93 -33.41
C ILE A 6 4.39 6.76 -32.15
N LEU A 7 3.48 7.73 -32.25
CA LEU A 7 3.06 8.55 -31.10
C LEU A 7 2.44 7.71 -29.98
N PHE A 8 1.61 6.72 -30.35
CA PHE A 8 0.96 5.82 -29.40
C PHE A 8 1.97 4.93 -28.67
N THR A 9 2.93 4.33 -29.39
CA THR A 9 4.00 3.52 -28.78
C THR A 9 4.89 4.32 -27.85
N LEU A 10 5.23 5.58 -28.19
CA LEU A 10 6.06 6.45 -27.35
C LEU A 10 5.34 6.85 -26.05
N SER A 11 4.03 7.10 -26.13
CA SER A 11 3.20 7.42 -24.95
C SER A 11 3.23 6.27 -23.93
N ILE A 12 3.09 5.02 -24.37
CA ILE A 12 3.07 3.84 -23.49
C ILE A 12 4.39 3.69 -22.72
N THR A 13 5.54 3.94 -23.37
CA THR A 13 6.84 3.84 -22.72
C THR A 13 7.11 4.93 -21.67
N LEU A 14 6.39 6.05 -21.71
CA LEU A 14 6.52 7.12 -20.72
C LEU A 14 5.71 6.85 -19.45
N LEU A 15 4.74 5.93 -19.50
CA LEU A 15 3.90 5.55 -18.36
C LEU A 15 4.50 4.39 -17.54
N SER A 16 5.64 3.81 -17.94
CA SER A 16 6.31 2.79 -17.15
C SER A 16 7.01 3.41 -15.94
N GLY A 17 6.48 3.16 -14.74
CA GLY A 17 7.09 3.56 -13.48
C GLY A 17 8.24 2.64 -13.04
N CYS A 18 9.12 3.14 -12.19
CA CYS A 18 10.23 2.37 -11.61
C CYS A 18 9.77 1.53 -10.40
N SER A 19 8.96 0.50 -10.63
CA SER A 19 8.50 -0.40 -9.56
C SER A 19 9.54 -1.43 -9.10
N SER A 20 10.57 -1.68 -9.90
CA SER A 20 11.61 -2.69 -9.63
C SER A 20 12.92 -2.16 -9.06
N LEU A 21 13.05 -0.84 -8.83
CA LEU A 21 14.26 -0.23 -8.27
C LEU A 21 14.38 -0.35 -6.75
N GLY A 22 13.39 -0.95 -6.07
CA GLY A 22 13.35 -1.08 -4.63
C GLY A 22 13.89 -2.41 -4.12
N VAL A 23 14.21 -2.46 -2.82
CA VAL A 23 14.50 -3.70 -2.09
C VAL A 23 13.24 -4.55 -1.92
N GLN A 24 13.41 -5.86 -1.80
CA GLN A 24 12.33 -6.81 -1.58
C GLN A 24 11.62 -6.48 -0.25
N PRO A 25 10.30 -6.70 -0.12
CA PRO A 25 9.55 -6.29 1.08
C PRO A 25 10.17 -6.76 2.41
N TRP A 26 10.70 -7.98 2.47
CA TRP A 26 11.35 -8.56 3.66
C TRP A 26 12.76 -8.03 3.93
N GLU A 27 13.40 -7.36 2.95
CA GLU A 27 14.72 -6.75 3.14
C GLU A 27 14.64 -5.39 3.86
N ARG A 28 13.43 -4.84 4.04
CA ARG A 28 13.21 -3.57 4.74
C ARG A 28 13.34 -3.67 6.26
N ASP A 29 13.37 -4.87 6.82
CA ASP A 29 13.35 -5.10 8.28
C ASP A 29 14.63 -4.58 8.98
N LEU A 30 15.79 -4.68 8.31
CA LEU A 30 17.08 -4.24 8.85
C LEU A 30 17.15 -2.73 9.17
N LEU A 31 16.39 -1.90 8.44
CA LEU A 31 16.32 -0.45 8.65
C LEU A 31 15.02 0.00 9.33
N ALA A 32 14.07 -0.91 9.54
CA ALA A 32 12.79 -0.60 10.16
C ALA A 32 12.98 -0.41 11.67
N LYS A 33 13.16 0.84 12.09
CA LYS A 33 13.22 1.16 13.52
C LYS A 33 11.82 1.17 14.13
N LYS A 34 11.73 0.89 15.44
CA LYS A 34 10.46 0.85 16.18
C LYS A 34 9.70 2.18 16.10
N GLU A 35 10.42 3.31 16.02
CA GLU A 35 9.84 4.65 15.92
C GLU A 35 9.23 4.96 14.54
N MET A 36 9.51 4.12 13.53
CA MET A 36 8.98 4.25 12.17
C MET A 36 7.68 3.46 11.99
N ALA A 37 7.19 2.81 13.05
CA ALA A 37 5.91 2.13 13.03
C ALA A 37 4.76 3.12 12.76
N LEU A 38 3.82 2.73 11.90
CA LEU A 38 2.65 3.55 11.55
C LEU A 38 1.76 3.85 12.77
N THR A 39 1.83 3.01 13.80
CA THR A 39 1.18 3.20 15.08
C THR A 39 2.22 3.22 16.19
N SER A 40 2.15 4.23 17.06
CA SER A 40 2.98 4.37 18.24
C SER A 40 2.50 3.48 19.40
N SER A 41 1.21 3.13 19.42
CA SER A 41 0.58 2.26 20.42
C SER A 41 -0.24 1.17 19.73
N PRO A 42 0.35 -0.02 19.49
CA PRO A 42 -0.33 -1.09 18.79
C PRO A 42 -1.53 -1.65 19.59
N ILE A 43 -1.50 -1.56 20.92
CA ILE A 43 -2.61 -2.04 21.78
C ILE A 43 -3.82 -1.12 21.65
N ASP A 44 -3.61 0.19 21.73
CA ASP A 44 -4.71 1.16 21.61
C ASP A 44 -5.32 1.10 20.21
N SER A 45 -4.48 1.00 19.17
CA SER A 45 -4.95 0.82 17.79
C SER A 45 -5.81 -0.44 17.64
N ALA A 46 -5.36 -1.57 18.17
CA ALA A 46 -6.11 -2.82 18.09
C ALA A 46 -7.45 -2.76 18.85
N LEU A 47 -7.49 -2.06 19.99
CA LEU A 47 -8.72 -1.83 20.74
C LEU A 47 -9.70 -0.95 19.96
N ASP A 48 -9.22 0.14 19.38
CA ASP A 48 -10.02 1.03 18.55
C ASP A 48 -10.59 0.30 17.33
N ASP A 49 -9.80 -0.56 16.70
CA ASP A 49 -10.25 -1.39 15.57
C ASP A 49 -11.33 -2.39 16.00
N HIS A 50 -11.14 -3.04 17.15
CA HIS A 50 -12.15 -3.96 17.71
C HIS A 50 -13.47 -3.25 18.00
N ILE A 51 -13.42 -2.05 18.58
CA ILE A 51 -14.61 -1.22 18.85
C ILE A 51 -15.26 -0.79 17.52
N TYR A 52 -14.47 -0.31 16.57
CA TYR A 52 -14.94 0.18 15.27
C TYR A 52 -15.62 -0.93 14.48
N PHE A 53 -14.99 -2.10 14.38
CA PHE A 53 -15.57 -3.27 13.73
C PHE A 53 -16.87 -3.69 14.41
N SER A 54 -16.89 -3.75 15.74
CA SER A 54 -18.11 -4.13 16.49
C SER A 54 -19.29 -3.17 16.28
N LYS A 55 -19.02 -1.91 15.98
CA LYS A 55 -20.05 -0.87 15.79
C LYS A 55 -20.43 -0.65 14.33
N GLU A 56 -19.49 -0.81 13.40
CA GLU A 56 -19.59 -0.30 12.04
C GLU A 56 -19.19 -1.32 10.96
N ALA A 57 -19.15 -2.62 11.28
CA ALA A 57 -18.71 -3.70 10.38
C ALA A 57 -19.36 -3.68 8.96
N SER A 58 -20.56 -3.11 8.80
CA SER A 58 -21.21 -2.98 7.48
C SER A 58 -20.54 -1.98 6.53
N SER A 59 -19.69 -1.08 7.05
CA SER A 59 -19.03 -0.01 6.28
C SER A 59 -17.62 -0.39 5.81
N GLY A 60 -17.16 -1.60 6.14
CA GLY A 60 -15.79 -2.04 5.93
C GLY A 60 -14.85 -1.59 7.05
N GLY A 61 -14.02 -2.52 7.53
CA GLY A 61 -13.01 -2.23 8.55
C GLY A 61 -11.81 -1.46 7.99
N LYS A 62 -10.92 -1.01 8.88
CA LYS A 62 -9.67 -0.36 8.52
C LYS A 62 -8.74 -1.40 7.88
N GLY A 63 -8.64 -1.39 6.55
CA GLY A 63 -7.65 -2.21 5.83
C GLY A 63 -6.25 -1.66 6.11
N PHE A 64 -5.52 -2.30 7.01
CA PHE A 64 -4.19 -1.82 7.39
C PHE A 64 -3.23 -1.94 6.21
N GLY A 65 -2.64 -0.82 5.82
CA GLY A 65 -1.53 -0.74 4.88
C GLY A 65 -0.32 -1.50 5.42
N GLY A 66 -0.26 -2.78 5.07
CA GLY A 66 0.84 -3.70 5.36
C GLY A 66 0.79 -4.88 4.40
N GLY A 67 0.89 -4.61 3.09
CA GLY A 67 1.16 -5.64 2.08
C GLY A 67 0.05 -6.64 1.74
N GLY A 68 -1.23 -6.27 1.86
CA GLY A 68 -2.37 -7.09 1.40
C GLY A 68 -3.27 -6.32 0.44
N CYS A 69 -4.03 -7.01 -0.43
CA CYS A 69 -4.83 -6.37 -1.49
C CYS A 69 -6.04 -5.55 -1.02
N GLY A 70 -6.11 -5.18 0.26
CA GLY A 70 -7.03 -4.15 0.75
C GLY A 70 -8.51 -4.42 0.49
N CYS A 71 -8.92 -5.70 0.40
CA CYS A 71 -10.32 -6.07 0.32
C CYS A 71 -10.81 -6.43 1.73
N ASN A 72 -11.92 -5.81 2.15
CA ASN A 72 -12.83 -6.45 3.11
C ASN A 72 -13.50 -7.65 2.43
#